data_AF-A0A538ST55-F1
#
_entry.id   AF-A0A538ST55-F1
#
_cell.length_a   1.000
_cell.length_b   1.000
_cell.length_c   1.000
_cell.angle_alpha   90.00
_cell.angle_beta   90.00
_cell.angle_gamma   90.00
#
_symmetry.space_group_name_H-M   'P 1'
#
loop_
_entity.id
_entity.type
_entity.pdbx_description
1 polymer ?
#
loop_
_entity_poly.entity_id
_entity_poly.type
_entity_poly.pdbx_seq_one_letter_code
_entity_poly.pdbx_strand_id
1 'polypeptide(L)'
;MSLRAHFERSGNWLFRKRGYLPLLLGAVLVPALAEFEFPGGTRLRDLRWELLCLAISLVGLGIRVAVIGYVPAGTAGRNTGDHIARTLNTSGLYSVVRHPLYLGNCIMWLGVLMQWTAWAERTPAIVPALRGWLPTGRGFSVRHVLRREHPGLFALVSSLTALEILGDAIRERRFEVDPMWATLFGGSAIAFMILRTLKHRTRLLHVDRS
;
A
#
# COMPACT_ATOMS: atom_id res chain seq x y z
N MET A 1 1.94 12.48 -30.47
CA MET A 1 2.01 13.26 -29.20
C MET A 1 3.39 13.00 -28.59
N SER A 2 4.13 14.03 -28.18
CA SER A 2 5.47 13.84 -27.58
C SER A 2 5.37 13.30 -26.15
N LEU A 3 6.33 12.48 -25.73
CA LEU A 3 6.44 11.94 -24.37
C LEU A 3 6.32 13.03 -23.29
N ARG A 4 6.87 14.21 -23.57
CA ARG A 4 6.81 15.39 -22.71
C ARG A 4 5.37 15.87 -22.45
N ALA A 5 4.55 15.98 -23.50
CA ALA A 5 3.15 16.37 -23.37
C ALA A 5 2.34 15.34 -22.57
N HIS A 6 2.70 14.05 -22.66
CA HIS A 6 2.08 13.01 -21.87
C HIS A 6 2.45 13.13 -20.37
N PHE A 7 3.72 13.35 -20.05
CA PHE A 7 4.17 13.59 -18.68
C PHE A 7 3.54 14.84 -18.06
N GLU A 8 3.43 15.94 -18.80
CA GLU A 8 2.78 17.16 -18.35
C GLU A 8 1.30 16.94 -18.04
N ARG A 9 0.59 16.21 -18.91
CA ARG A 9 -0.84 15.89 -18.73
C ARG A 9 -1.09 14.98 -17.54
N SER A 10 -0.29 13.92 -17.39
CA SER A 10 -0.35 12.99 -16.27
C SER A 10 0.04 13.67 -14.95
N GLY A 11 1.05 14.54 -14.97
CA GLY A 11 1.47 15.35 -13.82
C GLY A 11 0.37 16.30 -13.36
N ASN A 12 -0.23 17.05 -14.28
CA ASN A 12 -1.34 17.96 -13.96
C ASN A 12 -2.57 17.23 -13.41
N TRP A 13 -2.87 16.05 -13.95
CA TRP A 13 -3.95 15.20 -13.43
C TRP A 13 -3.69 14.75 -11.99
N LEU A 14 -2.47 14.28 -11.70
CA LEU A 14 -2.08 13.84 -10.36
C LEU A 14 -2.07 15.01 -9.37
N PHE A 15 -1.59 16.19 -9.79
CA PHE A 15 -1.54 17.38 -8.96
C PHE A 15 -2.94 17.86 -8.55
N ARG A 16 -3.93 17.74 -9.46
CA ARG A 16 -5.32 18.07 -9.19
C ARG A 16 -5.96 17.09 -8.18
N LYS A 17 -5.58 15.82 -8.22
CA LYS A 17 -6.14 14.77 -7.36
C LYS A 17 -5.38 14.50 -6.05
N ARG A 18 -4.30 15.24 -5.76
CA ARG A 18 -3.45 15.03 -4.58
C ARG A 18 -4.19 15.02 -3.23
N GLY A 19 -5.35 15.68 -3.13
CA GLY A 19 -6.16 15.70 -1.90
C GLY A 19 -6.87 14.37 -1.58
N TYR A 20 -7.06 13.50 -2.57
CA TYR A 20 -7.70 12.19 -2.39
C TYR A 20 -6.71 11.10 -1.93
N LEU A 21 -5.41 11.28 -2.16
CA LEU A 21 -4.38 10.33 -1.75
C LEU A 21 -4.33 10.12 -0.22
N PRO A 22 -4.32 11.17 0.61
CA PRO A 22 -4.37 11.02 2.07
C PRO A 22 -5.65 10.32 2.57
N LEU A 23 -6.79 10.57 1.93
CA LEU A 23 -8.07 9.92 2.26
C LEU A 23 -8.04 8.42 1.92
N LEU A 24 -7.49 8.07 0.75
CA LEU A 24 -7.26 6.68 0.36
C LEU A 24 -6.33 5.98 1.36
N LEU A 25 -5.22 6.61 1.73
CA LEU A 25 -4.30 6.08 2.73
C LEU A 25 -5.01 5.86 4.08
N GLY A 26 -5.81 6.83 4.53
CA GLY A 26 -6.60 6.72 5.75
C GLY A 26 -7.58 5.55 5.71
N ALA A 27 -8.29 5.35 4.59
CA ALA A 27 -9.23 4.23 4.42
C ALA A 27 -8.54 2.85 4.50
N VAL A 28 -7.26 2.76 4.13
CA VAL A 28 -6.47 1.53 4.23
C VAL A 28 -5.89 1.36 5.64
N LEU A 29 -5.42 2.44 6.27
CA LEU A 29 -4.76 2.39 7.57
C LEU A 29 -5.71 2.22 8.75
N VAL A 30 -6.91 2.82 8.72
CA VAL A 30 -7.88 2.75 9.83
C VAL A 30 -8.31 1.31 10.17
N PRO A 31 -8.64 0.44 9.19
CA PRO A 31 -8.88 -0.98 9.47
C PRO A 31 -7.64 -1.71 10.01
N ALA A 32 -6.45 -1.35 9.53
CA ALA A 32 -5.20 -1.96 9.99
C ALA A 32 -4.88 -1.61 11.46
N LEU A 33 -5.33 -0.45 11.95
CA LEU A 33 -5.21 -0.07 13.35
C LEU A 33 -6.13 -0.87 14.29
N ALA A 34 -7.24 -1.42 13.78
CA ALA A 34 -8.18 -2.20 14.58
C ALA A 34 -7.60 -3.56 15.02
N GLU A 35 -6.56 -4.04 14.32
CA GLU A 35 -5.86 -5.29 14.63
C GLU A 35 -4.47 -5.04 15.27
N PHE A 36 -4.18 -3.80 15.69
CA PHE A 36 -2.87 -3.44 16.22
C PHE A 36 -2.73 -3.88 17.69
N GLU A 37 -1.94 -4.93 17.92
CA GLU A 37 -1.50 -5.33 19.26
C GLU A 37 -0.13 -4.72 19.59
N PHE A 38 -0.02 -4.11 20.77
CA PHE A 38 1.19 -3.42 21.23
C PHE A 38 2.40 -4.38 21.30
N PRO A 39 3.43 -4.20 20.45
CA PRO A 39 4.61 -5.03 20.52
C PRO A 39 5.59 -4.44 21.56
N GLY A 40 5.49 -4.89 22.82
CA GLY A 40 6.65 -4.85 23.72
C GLY A 40 6.60 -4.04 25.01
N GLY A 41 5.43 -3.85 25.62
CA GLY A 41 5.33 -3.60 27.06
C GLY A 41 5.58 -2.16 27.55
N THR A 42 4.77 -1.74 28.52
CA THR A 42 4.67 -0.42 29.18
C THR A 42 4.09 0.75 28.35
N ARG A 43 2.82 1.08 28.66
CA ARG A 43 2.03 2.22 28.17
C ARG A 43 2.74 3.58 28.22
N LEU A 44 3.63 3.78 29.19
CA LEU A 44 4.31 5.06 29.40
C LEU A 44 5.42 5.34 28.36
N ARG A 45 6.11 4.29 27.87
CA ARG A 45 7.15 4.44 26.85
C ARG A 45 6.53 4.76 25.50
N ASP A 46 5.43 4.08 25.20
CA ASP A 46 4.64 4.27 24.01
C ASP A 46 4.06 5.71 23.94
N LEU A 47 3.44 6.17 25.04
CA LEU A 47 2.96 7.55 25.14
C LEU A 47 4.06 8.60 24.95
N ARG A 48 5.27 8.37 25.50
CA ARG A 48 6.40 9.30 25.30
C ARG A 48 6.86 9.33 23.84
N TRP A 49 6.83 8.19 23.16
CA TRP A 49 7.15 8.09 21.74
C TRP A 49 6.09 8.79 20.88
N GLU A 50 4.81 8.56 21.14
CA GLU A 50 3.70 9.24 20.48
C GLU A 50 3.77 10.77 20.66
N LEU A 51 4.05 11.25 21.87
CA LEU A 51 4.21 12.67 22.15
C LEU A 51 5.40 13.28 21.40
N LEU A 52 6.51 12.55 21.28
CA LEU A 52 7.66 13.00 20.50
C LEU A 52 7.32 13.09 19.00
N CYS A 53 6.69 12.04 18.45
CA CYS A 53 6.23 12.01 17.06
C CYS A 53 5.26 13.16 16.76
N LEU A 54 4.30 13.40 17.67
CA LEU A 54 3.37 14.51 17.58
C LEU A 54 4.09 15.86 17.62
N ALA A 55 5.04 16.05 18.53
CA ALA A 55 5.82 17.29 18.62
C ALA A 55 6.60 17.57 17.32
N ILE A 56 7.25 16.55 16.74
CA ILE A 56 7.94 16.66 15.45
C ILE A 56 6.95 17.04 14.34
N SER A 57 5.79 16.38 14.28
CA SER A 57 4.76 16.71 13.29
C SER A 57 4.23 18.14 13.44
N LEU A 58 4.04 18.62 14.68
CA LEU A 58 3.62 19.98 14.98
C LEU A 58 4.66 21.02 14.58
N VAL A 59 5.96 20.73 14.74
CA VAL A 59 7.04 21.60 14.24
C VAL A 59 6.96 21.73 12.72
N GLY A 60 6.77 20.62 12.00
CA GLY A 60 6.59 20.64 10.54
C GLY A 60 5.36 21.47 10.10
N LEU A 61 4.24 21.33 10.83
CA LEU A 61 3.05 22.14 10.63
C LEU A 61 3.32 23.64 10.91
N GLY A 62 4.04 23.95 11.98
CA GLY A 62 4.42 25.33 12.33
C GLY A 62 5.26 25.99 11.24
N ILE A 63 6.25 25.28 10.69
CA ILE A 63 7.03 25.74 9.53
C ILE A 63 6.08 26.03 8.36
N ARG A 64 5.17 25.10 8.04
CA ARG A 64 4.22 25.27 6.94
C ARG A 64 3.31 26.49 7.13
N VAL A 65 2.80 26.72 8.34
CA VAL A 65 2.01 27.90 8.68
C VAL A 65 2.84 29.17 8.49
N ALA A 66 4.09 29.19 8.97
CA ALA A 66 4.99 30.31 8.77
C ALA A 66 5.26 30.59 7.28
N VAL A 67 5.51 29.57 6.46
CA VAL A 67 5.67 29.75 5.00
C VAL A 67 4.44 30.44 4.40
N ILE A 68 3.25 29.93 4.71
CA ILE A 68 2.00 30.46 4.15
C ILE A 68 1.75 31.89 4.64
N GLY A 69 2.08 32.20 5.89
CA GLY A 69 1.90 33.53 6.48
C GLY A 69 2.85 34.61 5.95
N TYR A 70 4.09 34.25 5.62
CA TYR A 70 5.09 35.19 5.08
C TYR A 70 5.07 35.32 3.55
N VAL A 71 4.29 34.49 2.86
CA VAL A 71 4.14 34.57 1.40
C VAL A 71 3.25 35.77 1.04
N PRO A 72 3.72 36.70 0.18
CA PRO A 72 2.92 37.83 -0.25
C PRO A 72 1.69 37.38 -1.05
N ALA A 73 0.57 38.09 -0.88
CA ALA A 73 -0.67 37.85 -1.60
C ALA A 73 -0.43 37.99 -3.12
N GLY A 74 -0.86 37.00 -3.91
CA GLY A 74 -0.75 37.00 -5.37
C GLY A 74 0.31 36.06 -5.97
N THR A 75 1.05 35.31 -5.14
CA THR A 75 1.91 34.22 -5.62
C THR A 75 1.06 32.99 -6.00
N ALA A 76 1.60 32.10 -6.84
CA ALA A 76 0.90 30.91 -7.33
C ALA A 76 0.42 30.03 -6.16
N GLY A 77 -0.85 30.18 -5.78
CA GLY A 77 -1.52 29.40 -4.75
C GLY A 77 -2.03 28.06 -5.29
N ARG A 78 -3.19 27.59 -4.80
CA ARG A 78 -3.82 26.34 -5.26
C ARG A 78 -4.44 26.44 -6.67
N ASN A 79 -4.35 27.60 -7.31
CA ASN A 79 -4.94 27.81 -8.63
C ASN A 79 -4.20 27.00 -9.69
N THR A 80 -4.94 26.09 -10.32
CA THR A 80 -4.47 25.21 -11.40
C THR A 80 -4.70 25.84 -12.79
N GLY A 81 -5.19 27.09 -12.84
CA GLY A 81 -5.67 27.72 -14.09
C GLY A 81 -4.72 28.74 -14.71
N ASP A 82 -3.91 29.43 -13.92
CA ASP A 82 -2.94 30.42 -14.41
C ASP A 82 -1.73 30.48 -13.47
N HIS A 83 -0.53 30.33 -14.04
CA HIS A 83 0.72 30.49 -13.29
C HIS A 83 1.00 31.99 -13.09
N ILE A 84 0.37 32.61 -12.08
CA ILE A 84 0.52 34.04 -11.74
C ILE A 84 1.89 34.34 -11.08
N ALA A 85 2.88 33.46 -11.19
CA ALA A 85 4.22 33.73 -10.67
C ALA A 85 4.94 34.73 -11.58
N ARG A 86 4.64 36.02 -11.42
CA ARG A 86 5.28 37.13 -12.15
C ARG A 86 6.73 37.35 -11.72
N THR A 87 7.13 36.87 -10.53
CA THR A 87 8.48 36.99 -9.97
C THR A 87 8.81 35.77 -9.08
N LEU A 88 10.09 35.42 -8.97
CA LEU A 88 10.56 34.35 -8.08
C LEU A 88 10.61 34.87 -6.63
N ASN A 89 9.99 34.16 -5.69
CA ASN A 89 10.07 34.50 -4.27
C ASN A 89 11.48 34.21 -3.74
N THR A 90 12.22 35.25 -3.37
CA THR A 90 13.57 35.16 -2.78
C THR A 90 13.66 35.73 -1.36
N SER A 91 12.56 36.29 -0.83
CA SER A 91 12.49 36.90 0.50
C SER A 91 11.79 35.99 1.52
N GLY A 92 12.00 36.28 2.82
CA GLY A 92 11.42 35.48 3.91
C GLY A 92 12.00 34.07 3.98
N LEU A 93 11.18 33.05 4.28
CA LEU A 93 11.64 31.66 4.40
C LEU A 93 12.23 31.08 3.10
N TYR A 94 11.92 31.68 1.94
CA TYR A 94 12.50 31.29 0.65
C TYR A 94 13.97 31.70 0.50
N SER A 95 14.46 32.63 1.35
CA SER A 95 15.88 33.00 1.41
C SER A 95 16.74 31.95 2.14
N VAL A 96 16.14 31.20 3.07
CA VAL A 96 16.82 30.17 3.86
C VAL A 96 16.83 28.84 3.10
N VAL A 97 15.71 28.48 2.47
CA VAL A 97 15.60 27.25 1.70
C VAL A 97 14.75 27.48 0.45
N ARG A 98 15.13 26.87 -0.67
CA ARG A 98 14.43 27.03 -1.97
C ARG A 98 12.96 26.60 -1.94
N HIS A 99 12.63 25.63 -1.09
CA HIS A 99 11.27 25.08 -0.98
C HIS A 99 10.84 24.86 0.48
N PRO A 100 10.56 25.93 1.23
CA PRO A 100 10.28 25.83 2.66
C PRO A 100 8.94 25.12 2.94
N LEU A 101 7.99 25.19 2.01
CA LEU A 101 6.71 24.47 2.12
C LEU A 101 6.90 22.95 2.10
N TYR A 102 7.84 22.47 1.26
CA TYR A 102 8.18 21.04 1.21
C TYR A 102 8.95 20.61 2.44
N LEU A 103 9.86 21.45 2.95
CA LEU A 103 10.56 21.19 4.21
C LEU A 103 9.58 20.95 5.37
N GLY A 104 8.60 21.85 5.54
CA GLY A 104 7.56 21.70 6.56
C GLY A 104 6.73 20.41 6.38
N ASN A 105 6.35 20.08 5.13
CA ASN A 105 5.66 18.82 4.85
C ASN A 105 6.54 17.59 5.14
N CYS A 106 7.83 17.60 4.80
CA CYS A 106 8.73 16.49 5.07
C CYS A 106 8.85 16.22 6.58
N ILE A 107 9.05 17.26 7.39
CA ILE A 107 9.12 17.13 8.86
C ILE A 107 7.77 16.67 9.42
N MET A 108 6.67 17.20 8.91
CA MET A 108 5.33 16.81 9.34
C MET A 108 5.07 15.31 9.12
N TRP A 109 5.38 14.80 7.92
CA TRP A 109 5.23 13.39 7.57
C TRP A 109 6.26 12.48 8.24
N LEU A 110 7.47 12.98 8.53
CA LEU A 110 8.47 12.25 9.29
C LEU A 110 7.92 11.82 10.66
N GLY A 111 7.31 12.76 11.41
CA GLY A 111 6.71 12.44 12.71
C GLY A 111 5.60 11.38 12.63
N VAL A 112 4.77 11.41 11.57
CA VAL A 112 3.74 10.39 11.34
C VAL A 112 4.35 9.02 11.03
N LEU A 113 5.40 8.96 10.22
CA LEU A 113 6.08 7.71 9.87
C LEU A 113 6.85 7.12 11.06
N MET A 114 7.39 7.97 11.93
CA MET A 114 8.11 7.55 13.13
C MET A 114 7.23 6.76 14.11
N GLN A 115 5.91 6.88 14.04
CA GLN A 115 4.99 6.07 14.85
C GLN A 115 5.10 4.56 14.55
N TRP A 116 5.60 4.18 13.36
CA TRP A 116 5.67 2.79 12.92
C TRP A 116 7.08 2.19 13.03
N THR A 117 8.07 2.93 13.55
CA THR A 117 9.48 2.51 13.54
C THR A 117 9.74 1.29 14.41
N ALA A 118 9.04 1.13 15.54
CA ALA A 118 9.22 -0.03 16.41
C ALA A 118 8.87 -1.37 15.71
N TRP A 119 7.88 -1.34 14.79
CA TRP A 119 7.56 -2.48 13.94
C TRP A 119 8.53 -2.59 12.76
N ALA A 120 8.87 -1.47 12.11
CA ALA A 120 9.74 -1.43 10.93
C ALA A 120 11.20 -1.81 11.26
N GLU A 121 11.67 -1.52 12.48
CA GLU A 121 12.97 -1.97 13.01
C GLU A 121 13.05 -3.49 13.15
N ARG A 122 11.91 -4.14 13.40
CA ARG A 122 11.81 -5.59 13.61
C ARG A 122 11.41 -6.35 12.34
N THR A 123 10.73 -5.68 11.42
CA THR A 123 10.14 -6.28 10.21
C THR A 123 10.76 -5.63 8.98
N PRO A 124 11.76 -6.28 8.34
CA PRO A 124 12.37 -5.75 7.13
C PRO A 124 11.33 -5.61 6.01
N ALA A 125 11.39 -4.49 5.28
CA ALA A 125 10.34 -4.11 4.32
C ALA A 125 10.32 -4.94 3.03
N ILE A 126 11.47 -5.50 2.61
CA ILE A 126 11.62 -6.15 1.30
C ILE A 126 12.13 -7.58 1.43
N VAL A 127 13.22 -7.79 2.19
CA VAL A 127 13.80 -9.13 2.35
C VAL A 127 13.17 -9.78 3.58
N PRO A 128 12.49 -10.93 3.44
CA PRO A 128 11.85 -11.59 4.58
C PRO A 128 12.90 -11.99 5.62
N ALA A 129 12.64 -11.67 6.89
CA ALA A 129 13.48 -12.15 7.98
C ALA A 129 13.31 -13.67 8.11
N LEU A 130 14.37 -14.43 7.84
CA LEU A 130 14.38 -15.90 7.96
C LEU A 130 14.31 -16.38 9.41
N ARG A 131 14.43 -15.48 10.39
CA ARG A 131 14.40 -15.72 11.83
C ARG A 131 13.60 -14.61 12.52
N GLY A 132 13.11 -14.87 13.73
CA GLY A 132 12.28 -13.91 14.48
C GLY A 132 10.78 -14.09 14.30
N TRP A 133 10.33 -15.29 13.96
CA TRP A 133 8.91 -15.63 13.92
C TRP A 133 8.28 -15.45 15.30
N LEU A 134 7.37 -14.49 15.42
CA LEU A 134 6.53 -14.31 16.61
C LEU A 134 5.29 -15.21 16.49
N PRO A 135 5.13 -16.20 17.38
CA PRO A 135 3.99 -17.12 17.33
C PRO A 135 2.67 -16.38 17.61
N THR A 136 1.66 -16.60 16.78
CA THR A 136 0.36 -15.91 16.81
C THR A 136 -0.66 -16.57 17.76
N GLY A 137 -0.19 -17.34 18.75
CA GLY A 137 -1.04 -18.07 19.70
C GLY A 137 -1.83 -19.25 19.11
N ARG A 138 -1.77 -19.48 17.78
CA ARG A 138 -2.40 -20.64 17.10
C ARG A 138 -1.39 -21.44 16.29
N GLY A 139 -1.59 -22.76 16.27
CA GLY A 139 -0.88 -23.67 15.37
C GLY A 139 -1.35 -23.56 13.91
N PHE A 140 -0.55 -24.10 12.99
CA PHE A 140 -0.88 -24.12 11.56
C PHE A 140 -2.17 -24.92 11.28
N SER A 141 -3.16 -24.30 10.64
CA SER A 141 -4.45 -24.93 10.34
C SER A 141 -4.60 -25.20 8.84
N VAL A 142 -4.39 -26.47 8.45
CA VAL A 142 -4.59 -26.95 7.07
C VAL A 142 -6.02 -26.68 6.59
N ARG A 143 -7.01 -26.81 7.48
CA ARG A 143 -8.43 -26.54 7.16
C ARG A 143 -8.64 -25.09 6.76
N HIS A 144 -7.99 -24.15 7.44
CA HIS A 144 -8.07 -22.73 7.12
C HIS A 144 -7.41 -22.42 5.77
N VAL A 145 -6.25 -23.03 5.50
CA VAL A 145 -5.53 -22.90 4.21
C VAL A 145 -6.40 -23.41 3.07
N LEU A 146 -6.90 -24.64 3.15
CA LEU A 146 -7.76 -25.22 2.10
C LEU A 146 -9.03 -24.39 1.86
N ARG A 147 -9.61 -23.83 2.93
CA ARG A 147 -10.80 -22.96 2.80
C ARG A 147 -10.50 -21.61 2.16
N ARG A 148 -9.27 -21.09 2.26
CA ARG A 148 -8.92 -19.75 1.77
C ARG A 148 -8.21 -19.78 0.40
N GLU A 149 -7.35 -20.77 0.16
CA GLU A 149 -6.47 -20.85 -1.01
C GLU A 149 -7.01 -21.69 -2.18
N HIS A 150 -8.10 -22.46 -2.00
CA HIS A 150 -8.65 -23.27 -3.10
C HIS A 150 -8.97 -22.50 -4.39
N PRO A 151 -9.47 -21.24 -4.38
CA PRO A 151 -9.66 -20.50 -5.62
C PRO A 151 -8.33 -20.05 -6.23
N GLY A 152 -7.32 -19.77 -5.40
CA GLY A 152 -6.00 -19.32 -5.84
C GLY A 152 -5.25 -20.40 -6.60
N LEU A 153 -5.23 -21.64 -6.08
CA LEU A 153 -4.61 -22.77 -6.76
C LEU A 153 -5.28 -23.08 -8.11
N PHE A 154 -6.62 -23.06 -8.16
CA PHE A 154 -7.35 -23.27 -9.43
C PHE A 154 -7.09 -22.16 -10.44
N ALA A 155 -7.09 -20.89 -10.00
CA ALA A 155 -6.79 -19.76 -10.85
C ALA A 155 -5.36 -19.81 -11.40
N LEU A 156 -4.38 -20.22 -10.59
CA LEU A 156 -2.99 -20.40 -11.02
C LEU A 156 -2.88 -21.44 -12.13
N VAL A 157 -3.41 -22.65 -11.90
CA VAL A 157 -3.37 -23.74 -12.90
C VAL A 157 -4.11 -23.32 -14.17
N SER A 158 -5.31 -22.75 -14.05
CA SER A 158 -6.07 -22.24 -15.20
C SER A 158 -5.31 -21.19 -16.00
N SER A 159 -4.62 -20.27 -15.32
CA SER A 159 -3.84 -19.22 -15.97
C SER A 159 -2.65 -19.78 -16.74
N LEU A 160 -1.93 -20.74 -16.14
CA LEU A 160 -0.81 -21.40 -16.80
C LEU A 160 -1.27 -22.23 -18.01
N THR A 161 -2.35 -23.01 -17.87
CA THR A 161 -2.94 -23.76 -19.00
C THR A 161 -3.39 -22.82 -20.12
N ALA A 162 -4.00 -21.68 -19.80
CA ALA A 162 -4.42 -20.70 -20.80
C ALA A 162 -3.23 -20.06 -21.53
N LEU A 163 -2.14 -19.75 -20.82
CA LEU A 163 -0.92 -19.23 -21.43
C LEU A 163 -0.26 -20.23 -22.39
N GLU A 164 -0.32 -21.52 -22.06
CA GLU A 164 0.19 -22.60 -22.90
C GLU A 164 -0.62 -22.75 -24.19
N ILE A 165 -1.93 -22.91 -24.08
CA ILE A 165 -2.84 -22.99 -25.24
C ILE A 165 -2.69 -21.76 -26.14
N LEU A 166 -2.56 -20.56 -25.54
CA LEU A 166 -2.36 -19.33 -26.29
C LEU A 166 -0.98 -19.30 -26.96
N GLY A 167 0.06 -19.80 -26.29
CA GLY A 167 1.41 -19.93 -26.82
C GLY A 167 1.45 -20.81 -28.08
N ASP A 168 0.81 -21.97 -28.02
CA ASP A 168 0.75 -22.93 -29.13
C ASP A 168 -0.13 -22.43 -30.27
N ALA A 169 -1.27 -21.81 -29.95
CA ALA A 169 -2.13 -21.19 -30.94
C ALA A 169 -1.42 -20.07 -31.74
N ILE A 170 -0.53 -19.31 -31.08
CA ILE A 170 0.24 -18.24 -31.74
C ILE A 170 1.42 -18.80 -32.54
N ARG A 171 2.19 -19.73 -31.98
CA ARG A 171 3.42 -20.25 -32.62
C ARG A 171 3.13 -21.25 -33.72
N GLU A 172 2.25 -22.21 -33.45
CA GLU A 172 2.05 -23.38 -34.30
C GLU A 172 0.76 -23.31 -35.12
N ARG A 173 -0.09 -22.30 -34.86
CA ARG A 173 -1.46 -22.15 -35.41
C ARG A 173 -2.32 -23.39 -35.19
N ARG A 174 -2.01 -24.17 -34.17
CA ARG A 174 -2.74 -25.37 -33.77
C ARG A 174 -3.31 -25.17 -32.38
N PHE A 175 -4.56 -25.60 -32.22
CA PHE A 175 -5.17 -25.76 -30.91
C PHE A 175 -4.90 -27.20 -30.47
N GLU A 176 -3.72 -27.43 -29.92
CA GLU A 176 -3.41 -28.67 -29.23
C GLU A 176 -3.41 -28.38 -27.72
N VAL A 177 -4.01 -29.28 -26.94
CA VAL A 177 -3.97 -29.21 -25.49
C VAL A 177 -3.20 -30.44 -25.04
N ASP A 178 -1.99 -30.21 -24.54
CA ASP A 178 -1.16 -31.30 -24.01
C ASP A 178 -1.96 -32.10 -22.96
N PRO A 179 -1.98 -33.44 -23.03
CA PRO A 179 -2.57 -34.30 -22.01
C PRO A 179 -2.13 -33.95 -20.58
N MET A 180 -0.90 -33.52 -20.35
CA MET A 180 -0.40 -33.05 -19.05
C MET A 180 -1.16 -31.81 -18.57
N TRP A 181 -1.33 -30.79 -19.42
CA TRP A 181 -2.05 -29.57 -19.06
C TRP A 181 -3.54 -29.82 -18.89
N ALA A 182 -4.14 -30.70 -19.72
CA ALA A 182 -5.53 -31.11 -19.58
C ALA A 182 -5.80 -31.86 -18.26
N THR A 183 -4.91 -32.78 -17.87
CA THR A 183 -5.03 -33.55 -16.62
C THR A 183 -4.83 -32.68 -15.39
N LEU A 184 -3.85 -31.76 -15.39
CA LEU A 184 -3.65 -30.78 -14.31
C LEU A 184 -4.86 -29.86 -14.16
N PHE A 185 -5.37 -29.32 -15.27
CA PHE A 185 -6.56 -28.48 -15.26
C PHE A 185 -7.77 -29.25 -14.71
N GLY A 186 -8.05 -30.44 -15.25
CA GLY A 186 -9.16 -31.29 -14.81
C GLY A 186 -9.06 -31.66 -13.32
N GLY A 187 -7.89 -32.07 -12.85
CA GLY A 187 -7.66 -32.39 -11.44
C GLY A 187 -7.88 -31.19 -10.52
N SER A 188 -7.36 -30.02 -10.91
CA SER A 188 -7.55 -28.78 -10.15
C SER A 188 -9.01 -28.32 -10.13
N ALA A 189 -9.76 -28.49 -11.22
CA ALA A 189 -11.17 -28.17 -11.31
C ALA A 189 -12.02 -29.06 -10.39
N ILE A 190 -11.74 -30.37 -10.37
CA ILE A 190 -12.42 -31.31 -9.47
C ILE A 190 -12.13 -30.96 -8.02
N ALA A 191 -10.86 -30.75 -7.66
CA ALA A 191 -10.46 -30.35 -6.31
C ALA A 191 -11.12 -29.03 -5.88
N PHE A 192 -11.18 -28.04 -6.79
CA PHE A 192 -11.85 -26.77 -6.57
C PHE A 192 -13.35 -26.97 -6.30
N MET A 193 -14.03 -27.78 -7.11
CA MET A 193 -15.47 -28.05 -6.94
C MET A 193 -15.76 -28.78 -5.62
N ILE A 194 -14.92 -29.74 -5.23
CA ILE A 194 -15.02 -30.43 -3.94
C ILE A 194 -14.85 -29.42 -2.80
N LEU A 195 -13.77 -28.64 -2.78
CA LEU A 195 -13.49 -27.67 -1.71
C LEU A 195 -14.52 -26.55 -1.66
N ARG A 196 -14.99 -26.07 -2.81
CA ARG A 196 -16.09 -25.10 -2.90
C ARG A 196 -17.38 -25.67 -2.30
N THR A 197 -17.71 -26.91 -2.63
CA THR A 197 -18.89 -27.59 -2.08
C THR A 197 -18.74 -27.79 -0.58
N LEU A 198 -17.60 -28.28 -0.10
CA LEU A 198 -17.32 -28.44 1.33
C LEU A 198 -17.42 -27.11 2.09
N LYS A 199 -16.89 -26.02 1.54
CA LYS A 199 -16.98 -24.67 2.14
C LYS A 199 -18.43 -24.19 2.26
N HIS A 200 -19.27 -24.42 1.25
CA HIS A 200 -20.64 -23.89 1.22
C HIS A 200 -21.69 -24.82 1.84
N ARG A 201 -21.43 -26.13 1.89
CA ARG A 201 -22.39 -27.15 2.33
C ARG A 201 -22.05 -27.80 3.67
N THR A 202 -20.82 -27.64 4.19
CA THR A 202 -20.40 -28.33 5.42
C THR A 202 -19.72 -27.41 6.44
N ARG A 203 -19.77 -27.79 7.72
CA ARG A 203 -18.99 -27.15 8.80
C ARG A 203 -17.57 -27.74 8.96
N LEU A 204 -17.18 -28.71 8.13
CA LEU A 204 -15.92 -29.45 8.25
C LEU A 204 -14.67 -28.55 8.13
N LEU A 205 -14.79 -27.44 7.39
CA LEU A 205 -13.74 -26.43 7.23
C LEU A 205 -13.95 -25.21 8.14
N HIS A 206 -14.79 -25.30 9.17
CA HIS A 206 -14.91 -24.26 10.17
C HIS A 206 -13.73 -24.36 11.15
N VAL A 207 -13.10 -23.22 11.39
CA VAL A 207 -12.04 -23.07 12.40
C VAL A 207 -12.59 -22.06 13.39
N ASP A 208 -12.69 -22.46 14.65
CA ASP A 208 -13.22 -21.61 15.71
C ASP A 208 -12.30 -20.40 15.92
N ARG A 209 -12.92 -19.22 16.03
CA ARG A 209 -12.22 -17.98 16.36
C ARG A 209 -11.99 -17.96 17.88
N SER A 210 -10.91 -18.61 18.33
CA SER A 210 -10.32 -18.39 19.67
C SER A 210 -9.73 -16.99 19.88
#